data_AF-B0RL27-F1
#
_entry.id   AF-B0RL27-F1
#
_cell.length_a   1.000
_cell.length_b   1.000
_cell.length_c   1.000
_cell.angle_alpha   90.00
_cell.angle_beta   90.00
_cell.angle_gamma   90.00
#
_symmetry.space_group_name_H-M   'P 1'
#
loop_
_entity.id
_entity.type
_entity.pdbx_description
1 polymer ?
#
loop_
_entity_poly.entity_id
_entity_poly.type
_entity_poly.pdbx_seq_one_letter_code
_entity_poly.pdbx_strand_id
1 'polypeptide(L)'
;MYYINDLTKKKSILRIKSSQDAKTFLTWAKEYSPSCNFVISDNYISVIESELSLEYFGFSIESFCTLLITLKNKKSSLDSNHKLLFETLLKKPNDTIYNCAINSGVNATHAYRPINQLKEYCAKTSSLTGGRNPFVFFTSVRNDLS
;
A
#
# COMPACT_ATOMS: atom_id res chain seq x y z
N MET A 1 -4.05 14.64 -9.29
CA MET A 1 -3.97 13.74 -8.11
C MET A 1 -5.40 13.45 -7.70
N TYR A 2 -5.71 12.21 -7.31
CA TYR A 2 -7.05 11.80 -6.90
C TYR A 2 -7.02 11.33 -5.45
N TYR A 3 -7.95 11.81 -4.64
CA TYR A 3 -8.11 11.43 -3.25
C TYR A 3 -9.37 10.59 -3.09
N ILE A 4 -9.26 9.45 -2.42
CA ILE A 4 -10.43 8.69 -1.97
C ILE A 4 -10.77 9.22 -0.58
N ASN A 5 -11.88 9.94 -0.48
CA ASN A 5 -12.33 10.57 0.75
C ASN A 5 -13.48 9.78 1.37
N ASP A 6 -13.41 9.54 2.67
CA ASP A 6 -14.55 9.16 3.50
C ASP A 6 -15.17 10.43 4.08
N LEU A 7 -16.36 10.78 3.58
CA LEU A 7 -17.10 11.96 4.01
C LEU A 7 -17.75 11.78 5.38
N THR A 8 -18.01 10.53 5.80
CA THR A 8 -18.53 10.23 7.14
C THR A 8 -17.49 10.58 8.20
N LYS A 9 -16.22 10.20 7.96
CA LYS A 9 -15.12 10.48 8.90
C LYS A 9 -14.35 11.77 8.58
N LYS A 10 -14.64 12.44 7.46
CA LYS A 10 -13.93 13.62 6.95
C LYS A 10 -12.42 13.38 6.82
N LYS A 11 -12.05 12.27 6.17
CA LYS A 11 -10.66 11.83 6.02
C LYS A 11 -10.36 11.46 4.57
N SER A 12 -9.13 11.71 4.14
CA SER A 12 -8.59 11.19 2.89
C SER A 12 -7.89 9.87 3.18
N ILE A 13 -8.42 8.78 2.63
CA ILE A 13 -7.94 7.42 2.85
C ILE A 13 -6.70 7.16 2.01
N LEU A 14 -6.79 7.43 0.70
CA LEU A 14 -5.69 7.24 -0.24
C LEU A 14 -5.48 8.47 -1.12
N ARG A 15 -4.22 8.70 -1.47
CA ARG A 15 -3.77 9.64 -2.50
C ARG A 15 -3.23 8.85 -3.69
N ILE A 16 -3.89 8.94 -4.84
CA ILE A 16 -3.63 8.09 -6.00
C ILE A 16 -3.39 8.95 -7.25
N LYS A 17 -2.36 8.62 -8.03
CA LYS A 17 -1.98 9.37 -9.24
C LYS A 17 -2.93 9.11 -10.42
N SER A 18 -3.39 7.87 -10.60
CA SER A 18 -4.21 7.43 -11.72
C SER A 18 -5.71 7.48 -11.39
N SER A 19 -6.52 8.01 -12.31
CA SER A 19 -7.98 7.99 -12.17
C SER A 19 -8.52 6.56 -12.18
N GLN A 20 -7.91 5.67 -12.96
CA GLN A 20 -8.34 4.28 -13.05
C GLN A 20 -8.10 3.55 -11.73
N ASP A 21 -6.91 3.70 -11.14
CA ASP A 21 -6.61 3.09 -9.84
C ASP A 21 -7.51 3.67 -8.75
N ALA A 22 -7.78 4.99 -8.78
CA ALA A 22 -8.69 5.63 -7.83
C ALA A 22 -10.10 5.02 -7.90
N LYS A 23 -10.63 4.74 -9.09
CA LYS A 23 -11.91 4.03 -9.26
C LYS A 23 -11.87 2.62 -8.71
N THR A 24 -10.82 1.85 -9.02
CA THR A 24 -10.67 0.48 -8.52
C THR A 24 -10.62 0.42 -7.00
N PHE A 25 -9.80 1.28 -6.38
CA PHE A 25 -9.69 1.35 -4.91
C PHE A 25 -10.96 1.90 -4.26
N LEU A 26 -11.66 2.85 -4.89
CA LEU A 26 -12.97 3.31 -4.38
C LEU A 26 -13.98 2.15 -4.35
N THR A 27 -14.06 1.36 -5.41
CA THR A 27 -14.95 0.19 -5.47
C THR A 27 -14.59 -0.81 -4.38
N TRP A 28 -13.30 -1.11 -4.20
CA TRP A 28 -12.85 -2.02 -3.16
C TRP A 28 -13.18 -1.51 -1.75
N ALA A 29 -12.96 -0.24 -1.46
CA ALA A 29 -13.34 0.35 -0.18
C ALA A 29 -14.85 0.26 0.07
N LYS A 30 -15.69 0.46 -0.95
CA LYS A 30 -17.15 0.31 -0.87
C LYS A 30 -17.58 -1.13 -0.60
N GLU A 31 -16.91 -2.11 -1.20
CA GLU A 31 -17.20 -3.52 -0.97
C GLU A 31 -16.93 -3.92 0.48
N TYR A 32 -15.82 -3.44 1.07
CA TYR A 32 -15.41 -3.84 2.42
C TYR A 32 -16.02 -2.98 3.53
N SER A 33 -16.25 -1.69 3.27
CA SER A 33 -16.79 -0.72 4.22
C SER A 33 -18.08 -0.06 3.71
N PRO A 34 -19.16 -0.81 3.46
CA PRO A 34 -20.36 -0.31 2.78
C PRO A 34 -21.12 0.79 3.54
N SER A 35 -20.89 0.93 4.85
CA SER A 35 -21.50 1.97 5.68
C SER A 35 -20.86 3.36 5.52
N CYS A 36 -19.70 3.45 4.88
CA CYS A 36 -18.97 4.71 4.72
C CYS A 36 -19.36 5.42 3.42
N ASN A 37 -19.40 6.76 3.47
CA ASN A 37 -19.72 7.57 2.30
C ASN A 37 -18.43 7.97 1.57
N PHE A 38 -18.07 7.19 0.55
CA PHE A 38 -16.85 7.44 -0.22
C PHE A 38 -17.05 8.23 -1.50
N VAL A 39 -16.12 9.17 -1.75
CA VAL A 39 -16.06 9.94 -3.00
C VAL A 39 -14.61 10.04 -3.50
N ILE A 40 -14.44 10.10 -4.82
CA ILE A 40 -13.18 10.54 -5.43
C ILE A 40 -13.23 12.05 -5.61
N SER A 41 -12.23 12.76 -5.11
CA SER A 41 -12.11 14.21 -5.24
C SER A 41 -10.65 14.59 -5.51
N ASP A 42 -10.46 15.78 -6.06
CA ASP A 42 -9.19 16.50 -6.12
C ASP A 42 -8.87 17.24 -4.80
N ASN A 43 -9.86 17.38 -3.91
CA ASN A 43 -9.70 18.03 -2.61
C ASN A 43 -9.18 17.05 -1.55
N TYR A 44 -8.02 17.40 -1.00
CA TYR A 44 -7.46 16.76 0.18
C TYR A 44 -8.15 17.28 1.46
N ILE A 45 -8.55 16.38 2.35
CA ILE A 45 -9.18 16.75 3.63
C ILE A 45 -8.13 16.67 4.75
N SER A 46 -7.71 15.46 5.11
CA SER A 46 -6.61 15.19 6.05
C SER A 46 -6.14 13.73 5.91
N VAL A 47 -4.83 13.49 6.04
CA VAL A 47 -4.21 12.15 5.94
C VAL A 47 -4.69 11.28 7.09
N ILE A 48 -5.09 10.06 6.76
CA ILE A 48 -5.25 8.98 7.72
C ILE A 48 -3.94 8.18 7.81
N GLU A 49 -3.63 7.63 8.98
CA GLU A 49 -2.47 6.77 9.16
C GLU A 49 -2.55 5.50 8.29
N SER A 50 -1.40 4.94 7.90
CA SER A 50 -1.32 3.78 7.01
C SER A 50 -2.13 2.58 7.49
N GLU A 51 -2.11 2.30 8.80
CA GLU A 51 -2.86 1.18 9.41
C GLU A 51 -4.37 1.37 9.21
N LEU A 52 -4.89 2.51 9.65
CA LEU A 52 -6.30 2.87 9.50
C LEU A 52 -6.73 2.94 8.02
N SER A 53 -5.82 3.32 7.11
CA SER A 53 -6.12 3.28 5.69
C SER A 53 -6.29 1.85 5.16
N LEU A 54 -5.52 0.88 5.64
CA LEU A 54 -5.65 -0.53 5.21
C LEU A 54 -6.92 -1.18 5.75
N GLU A 55 -7.41 -0.75 6.91
CA GLU A 55 -8.66 -1.26 7.48
C GLU A 55 -9.86 -1.06 6.54
N TYR A 56 -9.87 0.00 5.73
CA TYR A 56 -10.89 0.22 4.69
C TYR A 56 -10.93 -0.85 3.60
N PHE A 57 -9.87 -1.66 3.50
CA PHE A 57 -9.73 -2.76 2.54
C PHE A 57 -9.69 -4.13 3.21
N GLY A 58 -9.80 -4.17 4.55
CA GLY A 58 -9.82 -5.39 5.33
C GLY A 58 -8.48 -5.98 5.70
N PHE A 59 -7.46 -5.14 5.80
CA PHE A 59 -6.14 -5.57 6.22
C PHE A 59 -5.64 -4.77 7.41
N SER A 60 -4.78 -5.42 8.20
CA SER A 60 -3.76 -4.74 8.98
C SER A 60 -2.48 -4.64 8.15
N ILE A 61 -1.51 -3.81 8.56
CA ILE A 61 -0.19 -3.77 7.91
C ILE A 61 0.44 -5.17 7.88
N GLU A 62 0.32 -5.92 8.98
CA GLU A 62 0.87 -7.26 9.10
C GLU A 62 0.22 -8.26 8.12
N SER A 63 -1.12 -8.32 8.09
CA SER A 63 -1.82 -9.28 7.23
C SER A 63 -1.62 -8.94 5.76
N PHE A 64 -1.58 -7.65 5.43
CA PHE A 64 -1.27 -7.16 4.09
C PHE A 64 0.13 -7.57 3.63
N CYS A 65 1.17 -7.28 4.44
CA CYS A 65 2.55 -7.64 4.10
C CYS A 65 2.76 -9.16 4.05
N THR A 66 2.08 -9.93 4.91
CA THR A 66 2.10 -11.39 4.86
C THR A 66 1.53 -11.91 3.54
N LEU A 67 0.40 -11.36 3.10
CA LEU A 67 -0.22 -11.74 1.82
C LEU A 67 0.72 -11.42 0.65
N LEU A 68 1.37 -10.27 0.64
CA LEU A 68 2.30 -9.87 -0.43
C LEU A 68 3.50 -10.81 -0.56
N ILE A 69 4.06 -11.24 0.57
CA ILE A 69 5.13 -12.24 0.58
C ILE A 69 4.62 -13.61 0.13
N THR A 70 3.40 -13.99 0.53
CA THR A 70 2.78 -15.26 0.11
C THR A 70 2.54 -15.31 -1.40
N LEU A 71 2.18 -14.19 -2.02
CA LEU A 71 1.96 -14.08 -3.46
C LEU A 71 3.27 -14.12 -4.28
N LYS A 72 4.42 -14.14 -3.63
CA LYS A 72 5.71 -14.29 -4.30
C LYS A 72 5.86 -15.70 -4.86
N ASN A 73 6.18 -15.82 -6.15
CA ASN A 73 6.30 -17.10 -6.85
C ASN A 73 7.40 -18.05 -6.32
N LYS A 74 8.31 -17.56 -5.46
CA LYS A 74 9.41 -18.37 -4.90
C LYS A 74 9.72 -17.95 -3.47
N LYS A 75 9.71 -18.93 -2.56
CA LYS A 75 10.18 -18.77 -1.18
C LYS A 75 11.67 -18.45 -1.16
N SER A 76 12.06 -17.58 -0.26
CA SER A 76 13.45 -17.17 -0.01
C SER A 76 13.71 -17.11 1.48
N SER A 77 14.94 -17.42 1.90
CA SER A 77 15.37 -17.22 3.29
C SER A 77 15.28 -15.76 3.76
N LEU A 78 15.19 -14.80 2.83
CA LEU A 78 15.08 -13.37 3.10
C LEU A 78 13.63 -12.88 3.20
N ASP A 79 12.63 -13.75 3.03
CA ASP A 79 11.22 -13.34 3.00
C ASP A 79 10.76 -12.68 4.30
N SER A 80 11.25 -13.14 5.46
CA SER A 80 10.97 -12.50 6.75
C SER A 80 11.52 -11.06 6.81
N ASN A 81 12.73 -10.84 6.31
CA ASN A 81 13.36 -9.51 6.27
C ASN A 81 12.64 -8.60 5.27
N HIS A 82 12.21 -9.14 4.12
CA HIS A 82 11.41 -8.40 3.15
C HIS A 82 10.03 -8.03 3.69
N LYS A 83 9.36 -8.94 4.41
CA LYS A 83 8.11 -8.65 5.13
C LYS A 83 8.32 -7.47 6.08
N LEU A 84 9.34 -7.56 6.93
CA LEU A 84 9.66 -6.53 7.91
C LEU A 84 10.01 -5.18 7.25
N LEU A 85 10.71 -5.22 6.11
CA LEU A 85 10.97 -4.02 5.30
C LEU A 85 9.66 -3.38 4.85
N PHE A 86 8.73 -4.16 4.28
CA PHE A 86 7.45 -3.63 3.80
C PHE A 86 6.60 -3.06 4.93
N GLU A 87 6.55 -3.74 6.08
CA GLU A 87 5.87 -3.22 7.26
C GLU A 87 6.52 -1.92 7.74
N THR A 88 7.86 -1.85 7.80
CA THR A 88 8.59 -0.67 8.23
C THR A 88 8.36 0.51 7.29
N LEU A 89 8.31 0.27 5.97
CA LEU A 89 7.99 1.30 4.98
C LEU A 89 6.60 1.90 5.20
N LEU A 90 5.61 1.08 5.57
CA LEU A 90 4.23 1.53 5.82
C LEU A 90 4.06 2.19 7.20
N LYS A 91 4.72 1.67 8.24
CA LYS A 91 4.68 2.19 9.62
C LYS A 91 5.49 3.48 9.78
N LYS A 92 6.56 3.66 9.00
CA LYS A 92 7.46 4.81 9.04
C LYS A 92 7.58 5.47 7.66
N PRO A 93 6.51 6.11 7.16
CA PRO A 93 6.48 6.68 5.80
C PRO A 93 7.49 7.82 5.58
N ASN A 94 7.92 8.49 6.66
CA ASN A 94 8.87 9.60 6.61
C ASN A 94 10.34 9.15 6.70
N ASP A 95 10.62 7.90 7.07
CA ASP A 95 11.98 7.37 7.11
C ASP A 95 12.47 7.05 5.69
N THR A 96 13.75 7.26 5.41
CA THR A 96 14.34 6.89 4.12
C THR A 96 14.29 5.38 3.91
N ILE A 97 14.19 4.94 2.65
CA ILE A 97 14.27 3.50 2.30
C ILE A 97 15.54 2.86 2.88
N TYR A 98 16.65 3.60 2.88
CA TYR A 98 17.92 3.19 3.48
C TYR A 98 17.76 2.85 4.97
N ASN A 99 17.17 3.75 5.76
CA ASN A 99 16.95 3.54 7.20
C ASN A 99 15.95 2.40 7.44
N CYS A 100 14.88 2.31 6.65
CA CYS A 100 13.92 1.22 6.74
C CYS A 100 14.58 -0.15 6.48
N ALA A 101 15.50 -0.22 5.52
CA ALA A 101 16.25 -1.44 5.21
C ALA A 101 17.16 -1.88 6.35
N ILE A 102 17.93 -0.96 6.93
CA ILE A 102 18.76 -1.24 8.10
C ILE A 102 17.91 -1.77 9.26
N ASN A 103 16.81 -1.09 9.58
CA ASN A 103 15.90 -1.46 10.66
C ASN A 103 15.23 -2.82 10.43
N SER A 104 15.21 -3.31 9.19
CA SER A 104 14.56 -4.55 8.80
C SER A 104 15.55 -5.70 8.53
N GLY A 105 16.85 -5.48 8.80
CA GLY A 105 17.90 -6.45 8.51
C GLY A 105 18.09 -6.73 7.02
N VAL A 106 17.70 -5.80 6.15
CA VAL A 106 17.95 -5.85 4.71
C VAL A 106 19.19 -5.00 4.41
N ASN A 107 20.08 -5.51 3.55
CA ASN A 107 21.24 -4.73 3.13
C ASN A 107 20.78 -3.44 2.43
N ALA A 108 21.16 -2.29 2.98
CA ALA A 108 20.69 -0.99 2.55
C ALA A 108 21.08 -0.63 1.10
N THR A 109 22.24 -1.09 0.62
CA THR A 109 22.64 -0.94 -0.81
C THR A 109 21.78 -1.77 -1.76
N HIS A 110 21.04 -2.75 -1.24
CA HIS A 110 20.15 -3.62 -2.02
C HIS A 110 18.67 -3.41 -1.69
N ALA A 111 18.31 -2.38 -0.93
CA ALA A 111 16.93 -2.14 -0.47
C ALA A 111 15.90 -2.01 -1.61
N TYR A 112 16.33 -1.50 -2.77
CA TYR A 112 15.46 -1.39 -3.95
C TYR A 112 15.15 -2.73 -4.61
N ARG A 113 15.98 -3.77 -4.41
CA ARG A 113 15.74 -5.09 -5.01
C ARG A 113 14.44 -5.72 -4.54
N PRO A 114 14.15 -5.87 -3.23
CA PRO A 114 12.86 -6.40 -2.78
C PRO A 114 11.69 -5.48 -3.12
N ILE A 115 11.89 -4.16 -3.21
CA ILE A 115 10.85 -3.20 -3.61
C ILE A 115 10.48 -3.36 -5.10
N ASN A 116 11.45 -3.48 -5.99
CA ASN A 116 11.21 -3.71 -7.42
C ASN A 116 10.54 -5.07 -7.65
N GLN A 117 10.99 -6.08 -6.91
CA GLN A 117 10.35 -7.38 -6.83
C GLN A 117 8.88 -7.25 -6.41
N LEU A 118 8.58 -6.53 -5.33
CA LEU A 118 7.23 -6.27 -4.86
C LEU A 118 6.36 -5.63 -5.96
N LYS A 119 6.90 -4.63 -6.67
CA LYS A 119 6.20 -3.96 -7.79
C LYS A 119 5.80 -4.94 -8.89
N GLU A 120 6.70 -5.85 -9.28
CA GLU A 120 6.41 -6.88 -10.27
C GLU A 120 5.30 -7.84 -9.82
N TYR A 121 5.33 -8.29 -8.56
CA TYR A 121 4.32 -9.22 -8.03
C TYR A 121 2.96 -8.54 -7.93
N CYS A 122 2.91 -7.30 -7.44
CA CYS A 122 1.68 -6.52 -7.33
C CYS A 122 1.05 -6.23 -8.70
N ALA A 123 1.87 -6.00 -9.73
CA ALA A 123 1.38 -5.87 -11.11
C ALA A 123 0.73 -7.16 -11.62
N LYS A 124 1.31 -8.33 -11.28
CA LYS A 124 0.69 -9.62 -11.58
C LYS A 124 -0.62 -9.80 -10.83
N THR A 125 -0.66 -9.51 -9.52
CA THR A 125 -1.90 -9.54 -8.73
C THR A 125 -2.97 -8.67 -9.37
N SER A 126 -2.63 -7.44 -9.78
CA SER A 126 -3.53 -6.53 -10.47
C SER A 126 -4.20 -7.14 -11.71
N SER A 127 -3.44 -7.90 -12.53
CA SER A 127 -3.99 -8.58 -13.71
C SER A 127 -5.01 -9.67 -13.38
N LEU A 128 -4.90 -10.28 -12.19
CA LEU A 128 -5.77 -11.36 -11.72
C LEU A 128 -6.99 -10.87 -10.92
N THR A 129 -6.92 -9.67 -10.36
CA THR A 129 -7.93 -9.12 -9.43
C THR A 129 -8.73 -7.96 -10.01
N GLY A 130 -8.74 -7.80 -11.35
CA GLY A 130 -9.48 -6.73 -12.02
C GLY A 130 -8.90 -5.33 -11.72
N GLY A 131 -7.58 -5.23 -11.54
CA GLY A 131 -6.87 -3.96 -11.35
C GLY A 131 -6.51 -3.63 -9.91
N ARG A 132 -6.78 -4.50 -8.92
CA ARG A 132 -6.43 -4.23 -7.51
C ARG A 132 -4.94 -4.44 -7.31
N ASN A 133 -4.15 -3.42 -7.64
CA ASN A 133 -2.70 -3.40 -7.52
C ASN A 133 -2.26 -2.96 -6.11
N PRO A 134 -1.76 -3.87 -5.24
CA PRO A 134 -1.38 -3.49 -3.87
C PRO A 134 -0.25 -2.46 -3.80
N PHE A 135 0.58 -2.34 -4.85
CA PHE A 135 1.68 -1.37 -4.88
C PHE A 135 1.17 0.09 -4.91
N VAL A 136 -0.05 0.32 -5.41
CA VAL A 136 -0.69 1.64 -5.36
C VAL A 136 -0.79 2.13 -3.92
N PHE A 137 -1.08 1.24 -2.97
CA PHE A 137 -1.13 1.57 -1.55
C PHE A 137 0.23 2.10 -1.05
N PHE A 138 1.33 1.40 -1.37
CA PHE A 138 2.68 1.85 -1.02
C PHE A 138 2.96 3.24 -1.59
N THR A 139 2.65 3.50 -2.86
CA THR A 139 2.88 4.81 -3.47
C THR A 139 1.96 5.92 -2.94
N SER A 140 0.83 5.56 -2.33
CA SER A 140 -0.09 6.51 -1.69
C SER A 140 0.42 6.97 -0.32
N VAL A 141 1.12 6.08 0.38
CA VAL A 141 1.74 6.33 1.69
C VAL A 141 3.13 6.94 1.53
N ARG A 142 3.86 6.55 0.48
CA ARG A 142 5.26 6.91 0.23
C ARG A 142 5.46 7.49 -1.17
N ASN A 143 5.75 8.78 -1.24
CA ASN A 143 5.98 9.47 -2.51
C ASN A 143 7.32 9.08 -3.17
N ASP A 144 8.31 8.61 -2.41
CA ASP A 144 9.62 8.20 -2.91
C ASP A 144 9.61 6.86 -3.65
N LEU A 145 8.51 6.11 -3.59
CA LEU A 145 8.29 4.86 -4.33
C LEU A 145 7.58 5.05 -5.68
N SER A 146 7.23 6.29 -6.02
CA SER A 146 6.21 6.63 -7.02
C SER A 146 6.73 7.10 -8.38
#